data_AF-A0A7J6GZE7-F1
#
_entry.id   AF-A0A7J6GZE7-F1
#
_cell.length_a   1.000
_cell.length_b   1.000
_cell.length_c   1.000
_cell.angle_alpha   90.00
_cell.angle_beta   90.00
_cell.angle_gamma   90.00
#
_symmetry.space_group_name_H-M   'P 1'
#
loop_
_entity.id
_entity.type
_entity.pdbx_description
1 polymer ?
#
loop_
_entity_poly.entity_id
_entity_poly.type
_entity_poly.pdbx_seq_one_letter_code
_entity_poly.pdbx_strand_id
1 'polypeptide(L)'
;MVYMQGLSHIQQSARIFKPGASSPIFAEAQALYEGLHWCFSSNLQPRFVFSDCINLVSKVNGNWHDYSPLSSLVHQIRTFLSRFPEATLLHVPRQHNDKAHSLAKLALRLRDED
;
A
#
# COMPACT_ATOMS: atom_id res chain seq x y z
N MET A 1 -16.75 15.31 6.67
CA MET A 1 -16.59 14.03 7.38
C MET A 1 -15.84 13.01 6.51
N VAL A 2 -14.54 13.18 6.27
CA VAL A 2 -13.73 12.26 5.43
C VAL A 2 -12.63 11.55 6.24
N TYR A 3 -12.48 11.90 7.53
CA TYR A 3 -11.36 11.47 8.37
C TYR A 3 -11.62 10.24 9.25
N MET A 4 -12.88 9.81 9.44
CA MET A 4 -13.19 8.69 10.35
C MET A 4 -13.30 7.31 9.69
N GLN A 5 -13.50 7.21 8.37
CA GLN A 5 -13.60 5.91 7.68
C GLN A 5 -12.26 5.31 7.25
N GLY A 6 -11.18 6.11 7.21
CA GLY A 6 -9.84 5.59 6.91
C GLY A 6 -9.27 4.70 8.02
N LEU A 7 -9.62 4.98 9.29
CA LEU A 7 -9.10 4.25 10.45
C LEU A 7 -9.54 2.78 10.48
N SER A 8 -10.79 2.48 10.13
CA SER A 8 -11.30 1.10 10.13
C SER A 8 -10.64 0.22 9.07
N HIS A 9 -10.30 0.77 7.90
CA HIS A 9 -9.57 0.05 6.85
C HIS A 9 -8.09 -0.14 7.18
N ILE A 10 -7.44 0.87 7.77
CA ILE A 10 -6.05 0.76 8.26
C ILE A 10 -5.96 -0.29 9.39
N GLN A 11 -6.97 -0.38 10.26
CA GLN A 11 -7.04 -1.40 11.30
C GLN A 11 -7.27 -2.81 10.73
N GLN A 12 -8.00 -2.96 9.62
CA GLN A 12 -8.20 -4.25 8.97
C GLN A 12 -6.93 -4.75 8.28
N SER A 13 -6.14 -3.89 7.64
CA SER A 13 -4.89 -4.29 6.98
C SER A 13 -3.82 -4.75 7.99
N ALA A 14 -3.85 -4.22 9.21
CA ALA A 14 -2.98 -4.66 10.31
C ALA A 14 -3.32 -6.07 10.85
N ARG A 15 -4.54 -6.58 10.59
CA ARG A 15 -5.02 -7.87 11.10
C ARG A 15 -4.72 -9.08 10.20
N ILE A 16 -4.30 -8.88 8.95
CA ILE A 16 -3.93 -9.99 8.07
C ILE A 16 -2.46 -10.36 8.33
N PHE A 17 -2.24 -11.02 9.47
CA PHE A 17 -0.97 -11.68 9.76
C PHE A 17 -0.96 -13.06 9.09
N LYS A 18 -0.27 -13.18 7.95
CA LYS A 18 0.19 -14.49 7.47
C LYS A 18 1.56 -14.76 8.11
N PRO A 19 1.68 -15.76 9.00
CA PRO A 19 2.97 -16.14 9.58
C PRO A 19 3.94 -16.50 8.45
N GLY A 20 5.07 -15.78 8.35
CA GLY A 20 6.11 -16.02 7.34
C GLY A 20 6.31 -14.92 6.29
N ALA A 21 5.52 -13.83 6.29
CA ALA A 21 5.57 -12.79 5.25
C ALA A 21 5.89 -11.37 5.75
N SER A 22 6.67 -11.19 6.83
CA SER A 22 6.94 -9.85 7.39
C SER A 22 8.24 -9.22 6.86
N SER A 23 8.44 -9.18 5.54
CA SER A 23 9.49 -8.31 4.99
C SER A 23 8.93 -6.88 4.86
N PRO A 24 9.73 -5.82 5.11
CA PRO A 24 9.27 -4.45 4.97
C PRO A 24 8.57 -4.18 3.63
N ILE A 25 9.13 -4.69 2.52
CA ILE A 25 8.54 -4.52 1.18
C ILE A 25 7.16 -5.19 1.04
N PHE A 26 6.89 -6.28 1.76
CA PHE A 26 5.58 -6.93 1.73
C PHE A 26 4.53 -6.07 2.46
N ALA A 27 4.89 -5.47 3.59
CA ALA A 27 4.03 -4.53 4.30
C ALA A 27 3.74 -3.28 3.46
N GLU A 28 4.75 -2.72 2.79
CA GLU A 28 4.58 -1.58 1.86
C GLU A 28 3.66 -1.94 0.68
N ALA A 29 3.81 -3.14 0.12
CA ALA A 29 2.96 -3.62 -0.96
C ALA A 29 1.51 -3.79 -0.49
N GLN A 30 1.30 -4.32 0.71
CA GLN A 30 -0.04 -4.48 1.28
C GLN A 30 -0.69 -3.12 1.55
N ALA A 31 0.05 -2.16 2.09
CA ALA A 31 -0.44 -0.80 2.30
C ALA A 31 -0.85 -0.12 0.97
N LEU A 32 -0.05 -0.27 -0.10
CA LEU A 32 -0.37 0.25 -1.42
C LEU A 32 -1.64 -0.42 -2.00
N TYR A 33 -1.74 -1.74 -1.91
CA TYR A 33 -2.90 -2.50 -2.37
C TYR A 33 -4.18 -2.03 -1.69
N GLU A 34 -4.19 -1.91 -0.37
CA GLU A 34 -5.34 -1.47 0.41
C GLU A 34 -5.73 -0.02 0.07
N GLY A 35 -4.75 0.86 -0.12
CA GLY A 35 -5.01 2.24 -0.56
C GLY A 35 -5.69 2.30 -1.93
N LEU A 36 -5.24 1.48 -2.89
CA LEU A 36 -5.85 1.39 -4.22
C LEU A 36 -7.25 0.77 -4.17
N HIS A 37 -7.44 -0.27 -3.37
CA HIS A 37 -8.73 -0.90 -3.15
C HIS A 37 -9.72 0.10 -2.54
N TRP A 38 -9.28 0.88 -1.54
CA TRP A 38 -10.09 1.93 -0.94
C TRP A 38 -10.49 3.00 -1.97
N CYS A 39 -9.54 3.49 -2.78
CA CYS A 39 -9.85 4.41 -3.88
C CYS A 39 -10.91 3.84 -4.82
N PHE A 40 -10.77 2.56 -5.21
CA PHE A 40 -11.73 1.89 -6.07
C PHE A 40 -13.12 1.80 -5.42
N SER A 41 -13.21 1.32 -4.18
CA SER A 41 -14.48 1.19 -3.44
C SER A 41 -15.15 2.54 -3.15
N SER A 42 -14.38 3.62 -3.06
CA SER A 42 -14.85 4.98 -2.81
C SER A 42 -15.09 5.78 -4.10
N ASN A 43 -14.97 5.14 -5.28
CA ASN A 43 -15.10 5.77 -6.59
C ASN A 43 -14.16 6.98 -6.80
N LEU A 44 -12.97 6.94 -6.18
CA LEU A 44 -11.91 7.93 -6.34
C LEU A 44 -11.03 7.55 -7.52
N GLN A 45 -10.62 8.54 -8.32
CA GLN A 45 -9.71 8.35 -9.44
C GLN A 45 -8.38 9.08 -9.16
N PRO A 46 -7.43 8.43 -8.48
CA PRO A 46 -6.15 9.06 -8.19
C PRO A 46 -5.35 9.25 -9.47
N ARG A 47 -4.88 10.47 -9.73
CA ARG A 47 -3.92 10.75 -10.81
C ARG A 47 -2.49 10.40 -10.43
N PHE A 48 -2.16 10.56 -9.15
CA PHE A 48 -0.83 10.28 -8.62
C PHE A 48 -0.94 9.40 -7.39
N VAL A 49 -0.15 8.34 -7.37
CA VAL A 49 0.00 7.44 -6.22
C VAL A 49 1.47 7.47 -5.81
N PHE A 50 1.74 7.66 -4.52
CA PHE A 50 3.09 7.83 -4.02
C PHE A 50 3.46 6.70 -3.05
N SER A 51 4.70 6.22 -3.15
CA SER A 51 5.31 5.31 -2.17
C SER A 51 6.74 5.74 -1.90
N ASP A 52 7.19 5.64 -0.65
CA ASP A 52 8.60 5.83 -0.25
C ASP A 52 9.44 4.56 -0.39
N CYS A 53 8.84 3.47 -0.88
CA CYS A 53 9.53 2.22 -1.15
C CYS A 53 9.95 2.14 -2.63
N ILE A 54 11.14 2.67 -2.95
CA ILE A 54 11.68 2.63 -4.32
C ILE A 54 11.72 1.21 -4.91
N ASN A 55 12.00 0.19 -4.10
CA ASN A 55 12.04 -1.20 -4.55
C ASN A 55 10.64 -1.67 -4.99
N LEU A 56 9.60 -1.34 -4.22
CA LEU A 56 8.22 -1.65 -4.59
C LEU A 56 7.80 -0.91 -5.87
N VAL A 57 8.08 0.40 -5.96
CA VAL A 57 7.75 1.20 -7.16
C VAL A 57 8.42 0.61 -8.40
N SER A 58 9.71 0.29 -8.33
CA SER A 58 10.45 -0.35 -9.42
C SER A 58 9.87 -1.71 -9.80
N LYS A 59 9.48 -2.52 -8.82
CA LYS A 59 8.84 -3.82 -9.09
C LYS A 59 7.47 -3.66 -9.76
N VAL A 60 6.64 -2.73 -9.30
CA VAL A 60 5.29 -2.50 -9.84
C VAL A 60 5.35 -1.92 -11.25
N ASN A 61 6.19 -0.90 -11.48
CA ASN A 61 6.30 -0.23 -12.78
C ASN A 61 7.10 -1.05 -13.81
N GLY A 62 7.99 -1.94 -13.36
CA GLY A 62 8.74 -2.84 -14.24
C GLY A 62 7.98 -4.13 -14.59
N ASN A 63 8.69 -5.07 -15.21
CA ASN A 63 8.17 -6.41 -15.55
C ASN A 63 8.56 -7.49 -14.52
N TRP A 64 8.85 -7.09 -13.28
CA TRP A 64 9.27 -8.04 -12.25
C TRP A 64 8.17 -9.07 -11.95
N HIS A 65 8.56 -10.35 -11.90
CA HIS A 65 7.72 -11.47 -11.53
C HIS A 65 8.58 -12.62 -10.98
N ASP A 66 8.12 -13.29 -9.94
CA ASP A 66 8.72 -14.52 -9.40
C ASP A 66 7.62 -15.40 -8.75
N TYR A 67 8.01 -16.52 -8.13
CA TYR A 67 7.09 -17.44 -7.45
C TYR A 67 6.79 -17.05 -5.98
N SER A 68 7.14 -15.84 -5.56
CA SER A 68 6.92 -15.39 -4.17
C SER A 68 5.51 -14.83 -3.96
N PRO A 69 4.99 -14.84 -2.72
CA PRO A 69 3.74 -14.15 -2.38
C PRO A 69 3.76 -12.65 -2.72
N LEU A 70 4.93 -12.02 -2.68
CA LEU A 70 5.10 -10.62 -3.08
C LEU A 70 4.78 -10.42 -4.57
N SER A 71 5.14 -11.36 -5.44
CA SER A 71 4.82 -11.24 -6.86
C SER A 71 3.33 -11.34 -7.15
N SER A 72 2.61 -12.22 -6.45
CA SER A 72 1.16 -12.26 -6.52
C SER A 72 0.53 -10.94 -6.06
N LEU A 73 1.08 -10.31 -5.03
CA LEU A 73 0.60 -9.01 -4.54
C LEU A 73 0.93 -7.87 -5.51
N VAL A 74 2.13 -7.84 -6.08
CA VAL A 74 2.51 -6.87 -7.14
C VAL A 74 1.60 -7.01 -8.36
N HIS A 75 1.24 -8.23 -8.77
CA HIS A 75 0.31 -8.45 -9.87
C HIS A 75 -1.05 -7.84 -9.57
N GLN A 76 -1.60 -8.08 -8.37
CA GLN A 76 -2.87 -7.48 -7.95
C GLN A 76 -2.82 -5.94 -7.94
N ILE A 77 -1.72 -5.35 -7.46
CA ILE A 77 -1.51 -3.89 -7.49
C ILE A 77 -1.55 -3.36 -8.93
N ARG A 78 -0.86 -4.02 -9.88
CA ARG A 78 -0.90 -3.63 -11.30
C ARG A 78 -2.31 -3.72 -11.87
N THR A 79 -3.06 -4.78 -11.54
CA THR A 79 -4.47 -4.95 -11.97
C THR A 79 -5.37 -3.85 -11.41
N PHE A 80 -5.12 -3.36 -10.19
CA PHE A 80 -5.86 -2.22 -9.66
C PHE A 80 -5.47 -0.91 -10.34
N LEU A 81 -4.16 -0.67 -10.54
CA LEU A 81 -3.69 0.51 -11.26
C LEU A 81 -4.23 0.57 -12.69
N SER A 82 -4.39 -0.55 -13.39
CA SER A 82 -4.98 -0.55 -14.74
C SER A 82 -6.45 -0.11 -14.77
N ARG A 83 -7.15 -0.06 -13.63
CA ARG A 83 -8.50 0.52 -13.52
C ARG A 83 -8.48 2.04 -13.43
N PHE A 84 -7.31 2.63 -13.20
CA PHE A 84 -7.08 4.07 -13.12
C PHE A 84 -6.10 4.47 -14.23
N PRO A 85 -6.56 4.61 -15.49
CA PRO A 85 -5.67 4.80 -16.65
C PRO A 85 -4.79 6.05 -16.55
N GLU A 86 -5.24 7.08 -15.82
CA GLU A 86 -4.50 8.33 -15.58
C GLU A 86 -3.59 8.27 -14.35
N ALA A 87 -3.58 7.15 -13.62
CA ALA A 87 -2.81 7.00 -12.39
C ALA A 87 -1.34 6.66 -12.68
N THR A 88 -0.43 7.44 -12.12
CA THR A 88 0.99 7.13 -12.13
C THR A 88 1.47 6.82 -10.71
N LEU A 89 2.11 5.66 -10.55
CA LEU A 89 2.82 5.30 -9.31
C LEU A 89 4.24 5.89 -9.34
N LEU A 90 4.53 6.76 -8.38
CA LEU A 90 5.79 7.49 -8.27
C LEU A 90 6.47 7.23 -6.92
N HIS A 91 7.80 7.17 -6.95
CA HIS A 91 8.60 7.15 -5.73
C HIS A 91 8.76 8.56 -5.17
N VAL A 92 8.57 8.71 -3.85
CA VAL A 92 8.83 9.95 -3.11
C VAL A 92 9.75 9.66 -1.94
N PRO A 93 10.85 10.41 -1.75
CA PRO A 93 11.74 10.20 -0.60
C PRO A 93 10.98 10.25 0.73
N ARG A 94 11.34 9.40 1.69
CA ARG A 94 10.66 9.26 2.99
C ARG A 94 10.43 10.59 3.73
N GLN A 95 11.35 11.54 3.56
CA GLN A 95 11.30 12.91 4.11
C GLN A 95 10.10 13.74 3.61
N HIS A 96 9.45 13.30 2.53
CA HIS A 96 8.28 13.94 1.93
C HIS A 96 7.02 13.06 2.06
N ASN A 97 7.13 11.90 2.73
CA ASN A 97 6.02 10.97 3.00
C ASN A 97 5.71 10.87 4.52
N ASP A 98 5.93 11.96 5.26
CA ASP A 98 5.81 11.99 6.73
C ASP A 98 4.42 11.58 7.22
N LYS A 99 3.36 11.87 6.45
CA LYS A 99 1.98 11.50 6.82
C LYS A 99 1.74 10.00 6.75
N ALA A 100 2.17 9.33 5.68
CA ALA A 100 2.03 7.87 5.57
C ALA A 100 2.94 7.15 6.59
N HIS A 101 4.17 7.66 6.78
CA HIS A 101 5.08 7.15 7.80
C HIS A 101 4.52 7.28 9.22
N SER A 102 3.83 8.39 9.52
CA SER A 102 3.17 8.61 10.81
C SER A 102 1.99 7.64 11.02
N LEU A 103 1.20 7.39 9.97
CA LEU A 103 0.10 6.41 10.02
C LEU A 103 0.61 4.98 10.21
N ALA A 104 1.68 4.58 9.51
CA ALA A 104 2.29 3.27 9.69
C ALA A 104 2.85 3.09 11.11
N LYS A 105 3.50 4.12 11.67
CA LYS A 105 3.94 4.12 13.08
C LYS A 105 2.79 4.00 14.06
N LEU A 106 1.66 4.66 13.80
CA LEU A 106 0.48 4.56 14.63
C LEU A 106 -0.09 3.14 14.62
N ALA A 107 -0.20 2.52 13.44
CA ALA A 107 -0.65 1.14 13.29
C ALA A 107 0.28 0.14 14.01
N LEU A 108 1.59 0.38 14.00
CA LEU A 108 2.55 -0.43 14.77
C LEU A 108 2.37 -0.25 16.28
N ARG A 109 2.16 0.97 16.78
CA ARG A 109 1.93 1.21 18.22
C ARG A 109 0.63 0.59 18.73
N LEU A 110 -0.44 0.66 17.95
CA LEU A 110 -1.72 0.02 18.28
C LEU A 110 -1.61 -1.51 18.37
N ARG A 111 -0.55 -2.11 17.81
CA ARG A 111 -0.29 -3.55 17.89
C ARG A 111 0.39 -3.97 19.20
N ASP A 112 1.11 -3.06 19.86
CA ASP A 112 1.86 -3.34 21.08
C ASP A 112 0.99 -3.17 22.35
N GLU A 113 -0.27 -2.71 22.21
CA GLU A 113 -1.22 -2.49 23.31
C GLU A 113 -2.34 -3.56 23.40
N ASP A 114 -2.25 -4.65 22.62
CA ASP A 114 -3.08 -5.86 22.72
C ASP A 114 -2.32 -7.01 23.42
#